data_AF-A0A0U1DUV2-F1
#
_entry.id   AF-A0A0U1DUV2-F1
#
_cell.length_a   1.000
_cell.length_b   1.000
_cell.length_c   1.000
_cell.angle_alpha   90.00
_cell.angle_beta   90.00
_cell.angle_gamma   90.00
#
_symmetry.space_group_name_H-M   'P 1'
#
loop_
_entity.id
_entity.type
_entity.pdbx_description
1 polymer ?
#
loop_
_entity_poly.entity_id
_entity_poly.type
_entity_poly.pdbx_seq_one_letter_code
_entity_poly.pdbx_strand_id
1 'polypeptide(L)'
;MSRYRELARGQIAGDSYGMLKLLVSTEDLRVLGVHIFGTNATEMVHIGQAVMGCGGTVEYLVDAVFNYPTFSEAYKVAALDVMNKLRALNQFRY
;
A
#
# COMPACT_ATOMS: atom_id res chain seq x y z
N MET A 1 5.51 -1.75 1.89
CA MET A 1 5.55 -0.30 2.15
C MET A 1 6.00 0.41 0.90
N SER A 2 5.50 1.61 0.67
CA SER A 2 5.83 2.47 -0.46
C SER A 2 6.34 3.80 0.06
N ARG A 3 7.43 4.34 -0.52
CA ARG A 3 8.00 5.64 -0.14
C ARG A 3 7.69 6.67 -1.23
N TYR A 4 7.37 7.92 -0.87
CA TYR A 4 6.97 8.93 -1.86
C TYR A 4 8.09 9.28 -2.84
N ARG A 5 9.35 9.20 -2.41
CA ARG A 5 10.51 9.34 -3.31
C ARG A 5 10.59 8.29 -4.42
N GLU A 6 9.89 7.17 -4.29
CA GLU A 6 9.81 6.12 -5.33
C GLU A 6 8.59 6.30 -6.24
N LEU A 7 7.72 7.28 -5.94
CA LEU A 7 6.49 7.55 -6.67
C LEU A 7 6.67 8.70 -7.66
N ALA A 8 6.06 8.58 -8.84
CA ALA A 8 6.12 9.63 -9.85
C ALA A 8 5.49 10.93 -9.32
N ARG A 9 4.36 10.81 -8.60
CA ARG A 9 3.72 11.99 -8.00
C ARG A 9 4.60 12.65 -6.93
N GLY A 10 5.32 11.88 -6.12
CA GLY A 10 6.22 12.42 -5.11
C GLY A 10 7.40 13.19 -5.71
N GLN A 11 7.97 12.65 -6.80
CA GLN A 11 9.01 13.35 -7.57
C GLN A 11 8.49 14.66 -8.18
N ILE A 12 7.33 14.65 -8.82
CA ILE A 12 6.71 15.84 -9.44
C ILE A 12 6.39 16.92 -8.40
N ALA A 13 5.89 16.51 -7.22
CA ALA A 13 5.53 17.44 -6.15
C ALA A 13 6.75 17.96 -5.36
N GLY A 14 7.94 17.41 -5.58
CA GLY A 14 9.11 17.65 -4.72
C GLY A 14 8.95 17.09 -3.30
N ASP A 15 7.92 16.28 -3.05
CA ASP A 15 7.66 15.68 -1.75
C ASP A 15 8.28 14.28 -1.67
N SER A 16 9.52 14.25 -1.21
CA SER A 16 10.30 13.02 -1.02
C SER A 16 10.16 12.42 0.38
N TYR A 17 9.51 13.13 1.31
CA TYR A 17 9.39 12.78 2.73
C TYR A 17 7.97 12.29 3.06
N GLY A 18 7.62 11.13 2.52
CA GLY A 18 6.34 10.45 2.80
C GLY A 18 6.40 8.94 2.62
N MET A 19 5.42 8.23 3.20
CA MET A 19 5.29 6.78 3.11
C MET A 19 3.85 6.31 3.28
N LEU A 20 3.54 5.18 2.63
CA LEU A 20 2.39 4.34 2.96
C LEU A 20 2.87 2.93 3.39
N LYS A 21 2.37 2.46 4.52
CA LYS A 21 2.64 1.11 5.07
C LYS A 21 1.34 0.35 5.28
N LEU A 22 1.32 -0.88 4.78
CA LEU A 22 0.25 -1.85 5.00
C LEU A 22 0.68 -2.87 6.06
N LEU A 23 -0.24 -3.23 6.95
CA LEU A 23 -0.18 -4.42 7.79
C LEU A 23 -1.16 -5.43 7.23
N VAL A 24 -0.69 -6.65 6.98
CA VAL A 24 -1.46 -7.69 6.29
C VAL A 24 -1.29 -9.00 7.02
N SER A 25 -2.39 -9.72 7.21
CA SER A 25 -2.40 -11.07 7.76
C SER A 25 -1.72 -12.04 6.80
N THR A 26 -0.83 -12.89 7.32
CA THR A 26 -0.15 -13.91 6.51
C THR A 26 -1.00 -15.16 6.28
N GLU A 27 -2.12 -15.30 6.99
CA GLU A 27 -2.98 -16.48 6.93
C GLU A 27 -4.06 -16.34 5.85
N ASP A 28 -4.74 -15.20 5.83
CA ASP A 28 -5.92 -14.94 5.00
C ASP A 28 -5.80 -13.67 4.14
N LEU A 29 -4.62 -13.06 4.12
CA LEU A 29 -4.27 -11.88 3.30
C LEU A 29 -5.09 -10.61 3.59
N ARG A 30 -5.87 -10.59 4.68
CA ARG A 30 -6.66 -9.42 5.06
C ARG A 30 -5.78 -8.23 5.43
N VAL A 31 -6.20 -7.03 5.03
CA VAL A 31 -5.58 -5.79 5.47
C VAL A 31 -5.96 -5.52 6.93
N LEU A 32 -4.97 -5.48 7.81
CA LEU A 32 -5.14 -5.28 9.26
C LEU A 32 -4.92 -3.82 9.67
N GLY A 33 -4.21 -3.05 8.85
CA GLY A 33 -3.91 -1.66 9.16
C GLY A 33 -3.23 -0.94 8.01
N VAL A 34 -3.47 0.38 7.95
CA VAL A 34 -2.86 1.28 6.98
C VAL A 34 -2.29 2.47 7.72
N HIS A 35 -1.02 2.78 7.48
CA HIS A 35 -0.33 3.93 8.05
C HIS A 35 0.19 4.80 6.92
N ILE A 36 -0.08 6.10 7.01
CA ILE A 36 0.35 7.07 6.01
C ILE A 36 0.95 8.27 6.72
N PHE A 37 2.10 8.72 6.25
CA PHE A 37 2.65 10.03 6.60
C PHE A 37 3.11 10.74 5.31
N GLY A 38 2.93 12.05 5.26
CA GLY A 38 3.27 12.87 4.09
C GLY A 38 2.06 13.58 3.51
N THR A 39 2.27 14.25 2.37
CA THR A 39 1.23 14.99 1.65
C THR A 39 0.01 14.12 1.32
N ASN A 40 -1.18 14.68 1.50
CA ASN A 40 -2.47 14.04 1.22
C ASN A 40 -2.75 12.75 2.03
N ALA A 41 -2.11 12.55 3.18
CA ALA A 41 -2.39 11.39 4.03
C ALA A 41 -3.87 11.27 4.42
N THR A 42 -4.53 12.38 4.75
CA THR A 42 -5.97 12.44 5.08
C THR A 42 -6.85 12.05 3.90
N GLU A 43 -6.43 12.41 2.69
CA GLU A 43 -7.14 12.10 1.44
C GLU A 43 -6.87 10.67 0.95
N MET A 44 -5.98 9.92 1.59
CA MET A 44 -5.67 8.54 1.21
C MET A 44 -6.10 7.53 2.25
N VAL A 45 -6.12 7.89 3.54
CA VAL A 45 -6.39 6.95 4.63
C VAL A 45 -7.78 6.30 4.50
N HIS A 46 -8.76 7.01 3.95
CA HIS A 46 -10.11 6.49 3.77
C HIS A 46 -10.18 5.30 2.79
N ILE A 47 -9.27 5.21 1.82
CA ILE A 47 -9.19 4.03 0.93
C ILE A 47 -8.86 2.78 1.74
N GLY A 48 -7.84 2.87 2.60
CA GLY A 48 -7.45 1.80 3.50
C GLY A 48 -8.55 1.45 4.49
N GLN A 49 -9.21 2.47 5.06
CA GLN A 49 -10.35 2.29 5.97
C GLN A 49 -11.49 1.54 5.28
N ALA A 50 -11.84 1.89 4.03
CA ALA A 50 -12.90 1.23 3.28
C ALA A 50 -12.56 -0.25 2.99
N VAL A 51 -11.33 -0.52 2.54
CA VAL A 51 -10.87 -1.91 2.30
C VAL A 51 -10.93 -2.73 3.59
N MET A 52 -10.46 -2.19 4.71
CA MET A 52 -10.53 -2.85 6.01
C MET A 52 -11.97 -3.07 6.47
N GLY A 53 -12.84 -2.07 6.32
CA GLY A 53 -14.25 -2.13 6.70
C GLY A 53 -15.04 -3.18 5.92
N CYS A 54 -14.64 -3.45 4.68
CA CYS A 54 -15.21 -4.52 3.85
C CYS A 54 -14.52 -5.89 4.04
N GLY A 55 -13.56 -6.02 4.97
CA GLY A 55 -12.78 -7.24 5.16
C GLY A 55 -11.90 -7.61 3.94
N GLY A 56 -11.51 -6.60 3.16
CA GLY A 56 -10.74 -6.77 1.93
C GLY A 56 -9.30 -7.24 2.15
N THR A 57 -8.77 -7.91 1.14
CA THR A 57 -7.41 -8.47 1.14
C THR A 57 -6.42 -7.54 0.46
N VAL A 58 -5.13 -7.80 0.64
CA VAL A 58 -4.07 -7.10 -0.10
C VAL A 58 -4.15 -7.34 -1.61
N GLU A 59 -4.72 -8.47 -2.04
CA GLU A 59 -4.92 -8.81 -3.46
C GLU A 59 -5.86 -7.80 -4.14
N TYR A 60 -6.92 -7.35 -3.46
CA TYR A 60 -7.77 -6.28 -3.97
C TYR A 60 -6.96 -5.01 -4.30
N LEU A 61 -6.02 -4.64 -3.43
CA LEU A 61 -5.14 -3.48 -3.67
C LEU A 61 -4.14 -3.74 -4.80
N VAL A 62 -3.76 -5.00 -5.02
CA VAL A 62 -2.92 -5.41 -6.16
C VAL A 62 -3.71 -5.39 -7.46
N ASP A 63 -5.01 -5.68 -7.47
CA ASP A 63 -5.81 -5.76 -8.69
C ASP A 63 -6.47 -4.42 -9.03
N ALA A 64 -6.73 -3.58 -8.03
CA ALA A 64 -7.32 -2.26 -8.21
C ALA A 64 -6.49 -1.37 -9.16
N VAL A 65 -7.20 -0.59 -9.95
CA VAL A 65 -6.64 0.46 -10.81
C VAL A 65 -6.58 1.75 -10.01
N PHE A 66 -5.37 2.18 -9.69
CA PHE A 66 -5.11 3.49 -9.10
C PHE A 66 -4.73 4.49 -10.19
N ASN A 67 -5.24 5.72 -10.07
CA ASN A 67 -4.95 6.78 -11.02
C ASN A 67 -3.46 7.14 -11.02
N TYR A 68 -2.90 7.40 -12.20
CA TYR A 68 -1.51 7.78 -12.40
C TYR A 68 -1.41 9.14 -13.14
N PRO A 69 -0.54 10.09 -12.71
CA PRO A 69 0.30 10.06 -11.51
C PRO A 69 -0.44 10.65 -10.28
N THR A 70 -0.66 9.85 -9.24
CA THR A 70 -1.27 10.32 -7.97
C THR A 70 -0.63 9.63 -6.77
N PHE A 71 -0.74 10.21 -5.56
CA PHE A 71 -0.21 9.55 -4.36
C PHE A 71 -0.94 8.25 -4.00
N SER A 72 -2.18 8.06 -4.46
CA SER A 72 -2.92 6.83 -4.16
C SER A 72 -2.29 5.59 -4.82
N GLU A 73 -1.42 5.77 -5.82
CA GLU A 73 -0.58 4.71 -6.38
C GLU A 73 0.29 4.03 -5.31
N ALA A 74 0.59 4.71 -4.19
CA ALA A 74 1.32 4.17 -3.06
C ALA A 74 0.68 2.89 -2.49
N TYR A 75 -0.65 2.75 -2.58
CA TYR A 75 -1.35 1.54 -2.16
C TYR A 75 -0.94 0.34 -3.03
N LYS A 76 -0.92 0.50 -4.36
CA LYS A 76 -0.50 -0.54 -5.31
C LYS A 76 0.94 -0.97 -5.03
N VAL A 77 1.85 0.00 -4.93
CA VAL A 77 3.28 -0.27 -4.67
C VAL A 77 3.48 -0.97 -3.32
N ALA A 78 2.79 -0.51 -2.28
CA ALA A 78 2.88 -1.13 -0.96
C ALA A 78 2.30 -2.55 -0.95
N ALA A 79 1.22 -2.81 -1.70
CA ALA A 79 0.60 -4.13 -1.82
C ALA A 79 1.52 -5.11 -2.57
N LEU A 80 2.16 -4.68 -3.66
CA LEU A 80 3.16 -5.48 -4.37
C LEU A 80 4.36 -5.83 -3.48
N ASP A 81 4.85 -4.89 -2.65
CA ASP A 81 5.89 -5.18 -1.66
C ASP A 81 5.46 -6.24 -0.63
N VAL A 82 4.19 -6.22 -0.19
CA VAL A 82 3.65 -7.29 0.69
C VAL A 82 3.66 -8.63 -0.04
N MET A 83 3.18 -8.70 -1.29
CA MET A 83 3.15 -9.95 -2.05
C MET A 83 4.54 -10.54 -2.25
N ASN A 84 5.54 -9.71 -2.52
CA ASN A 84 6.93 -10.15 -2.64
C ASN A 84 7.46 -10.72 -1.32
N LYS A 85 7.14 -10.08 -0.18
CA LYS A 85 7.52 -10.57 1.15
C LYS A 85 6.83 -11.88 1.51
N LEU A 86 5.54 -12.04 1.18
CA LEU A 86 4.81 -13.28 1.39
C LEU A 86 5.40 -14.44 0.58
N ARG A 87 5.75 -14.20 -0.69
CA ARG A 87 6.44 -15.19 -1.53
C ARG A 87 7.76 -15.62 -0.91
N ALA A 88 8.57 -14.65 -0.45
CA ALA A 88 9.83 -14.95 0.22
C ALA A 88 9.62 -15.76 1.52
N LEU A 89 8.66 -15.37 2.36
CA LEU A 89 8.31 -16.09 3.60
C LEU A 89 7.89 -17.54 3.32
N ASN A 90 7.09 -17.78 2.29
CA ASN A 90 6.67 -19.13 1.92
C ASN A 90 7.83 -20.00 1.43
N GLN A 91 8.87 -19.41 0.82
CA GLN A 91 10.06 -20.13 0.40
C GLN A 91 10.92 -20.62 1.57
N PHE A 92 10.88 -19.96 2.73
CA PHE A 92 11.63 -20.37 3.93
C PHE A 92 10.90 -21.40 4.81
N ARG A 93 9.63 -21.67 4.54
CA ARG A 93 8.81 -22.63 5.29
C ARG A 93 8.92 -24.07 4.75
N TYR A 94 9.74 -24.28 3.71
CA TYR A 94 10.05 -25.58 3.10
C TYR A 94 11.55 -25.85 3.14
#